data_AF-A0A1M6L969-F1
#
_entry.id   AF-A0A1M6L969-F1
#
_cell.length_a   1.000
_cell.length_b   1.000
_cell.length_c   1.000
_cell.angle_alpha   90.00
_cell.angle_beta   90.00
_cell.angle_gamma   90.00
#
_symmetry.space_group_name_H-M   'P 1'
#
loop_
_entity.id
_entity.type
_entity.pdbx_description
1 polymer ?
#
loop_
_entity_poly.entity_id
_entity_poly.type
_entity_poly.pdbx_seq_one_letter_code
_entity_poly.pdbx_strand_id
1 'polypeptide(L)'
;MDTDLLCLASRNLAENGWQAGRFFHRKDLASPENGQSGWIFIEDQEDEEWLSDPDNYIAVPLSKIILNNPGIRAYLDKSGDREFQVNPRTGDVQELERLKKFSYTAASRPGRLVFNPIALMNVYPKSYLFFGIWCFFLFAAVMGVWPAWIFSAAGAAGAGFIWRRLHLYFKYGDANPGVIIAVNPVLMAVATDLQKRSGRYPVVAVREVKIRKIDKIKVEPGMRLATVSLYTNGDEAAPYWTDFDPFPAQYATLSSPKIAALFERFSQQDWDDLEEAVAQIPKPCTEGLYPLDVENSDWKDYKDFWDQQSRES
;
A
#
# COMPACT_ATOMS: atom_id res chain seq x y z
N MET A 1 15.88 -20.21 24.62
CA MET A 1 14.92 -19.19 25.08
C MET A 1 14.47 -19.42 26.54
N ASP A 2 14.23 -18.36 27.30
CA ASP A 2 13.56 -18.42 28.62
C ASP A 2 12.06 -18.71 28.41
N THR A 3 11.57 -19.81 29.01
CA THR A 3 10.20 -20.29 28.84
C THR A 3 9.20 -19.62 29.77
N ASP A 4 9.68 -18.84 30.74
CA ASP A 4 8.83 -18.12 31.70
C ASP A 4 8.38 -16.76 31.16
N LEU A 5 8.91 -16.35 30.00
CA LEU A 5 8.43 -15.18 29.27
C LEU A 5 6.97 -15.38 28.83
N LEU A 6 6.21 -14.29 28.87
CA LEU A 6 4.85 -14.20 28.36
C LEU A 6 4.86 -14.11 26.83
N CYS A 7 3.88 -14.76 26.22
CA CYS A 7 3.54 -14.65 24.81
C CYS A 7 2.06 -14.25 24.69
N LEU A 8 1.67 -13.81 23.50
CA LEU A 8 0.26 -13.61 23.20
C LEU A 8 -0.30 -14.87 22.58
N ALA A 9 -1.45 -15.32 23.08
CA ALA A 9 -2.24 -16.40 22.51
C ALA A 9 -3.62 -15.86 22.18
N SER A 10 -4.19 -16.26 21.04
CA SER A 10 -5.58 -15.95 20.75
C SER A 10 -6.51 -16.61 21.77
N ARG A 11 -7.68 -16.00 22.03
CA ARG A 11 -8.68 -16.57 22.93
C ARG A 11 -9.22 -17.90 22.41
N ASN A 12 -9.43 -18.05 21.10
CA ASN A 12 -9.90 -19.31 20.52
C ASN A 12 -8.91 -20.45 20.77
N LEU A 13 -7.61 -20.18 20.68
CA LEU A 13 -6.56 -21.15 21.04
C LEU A 13 -6.68 -21.60 22.51
N ALA A 14 -7.05 -20.69 23.42
CA ALA A 14 -7.26 -21.02 24.84
C ALA A 14 -8.51 -21.89 25.07
N GLU A 15 -9.58 -21.63 24.32
CA GLU A 15 -10.83 -22.38 24.35
C GLU A 15 -10.66 -23.78 23.74
N ASN A 16 -9.81 -23.91 22.71
CA ASN A 16 -9.55 -25.14 21.97
C ASN A 16 -8.34 -25.92 22.50
N GLY A 17 -8.09 -25.84 23.81
CA GLY A 17 -7.11 -26.71 24.49
C GLY A 17 -5.65 -26.39 24.19
N TRP A 18 -5.34 -25.15 23.80
CA TRP A 18 -3.99 -24.63 23.55
C TRP A 18 -3.26 -25.28 22.37
N GLN A 19 -3.98 -25.86 21.41
CA GLN A 19 -3.38 -26.37 20.17
C GLN A 19 -3.15 -25.20 19.20
N ALA A 20 -1.89 -24.85 18.98
CA ALA A 20 -1.55 -23.78 18.05
C ALA A 20 -1.70 -24.29 16.62
N GLY A 21 -2.37 -23.50 15.77
CA GLY A 21 -2.39 -23.75 14.33
C GLY A 21 -1.25 -23.01 13.63
N ARG A 22 -0.99 -21.76 14.03
CA ARG A 22 0.09 -20.92 13.48
C ARG A 22 0.75 -20.09 14.57
N PHE A 23 2.00 -19.71 14.33
CA PHE A 23 2.71 -18.78 15.22
C PHE A 23 3.77 -17.97 14.49
N PHE A 24 4.04 -16.77 15.02
CA PHE A 24 5.02 -15.83 14.46
C PHE A 24 5.60 -14.93 15.55
N HIS A 25 6.76 -14.34 15.26
CA HIS A 25 7.46 -13.44 16.18
C HIS A 25 7.30 -11.98 15.76
N ARG A 26 7.04 -11.10 16.73
CA ARG A 26 7.02 -9.64 16.54
C ARG A 26 8.09 -9.01 17.40
N LYS A 27 9.10 -8.45 16.73
CA LYS A 27 10.22 -7.76 17.40
C LYS A 27 9.77 -6.56 18.21
N ASP A 28 8.74 -5.85 17.77
CA ASP A 28 8.19 -4.68 18.47
C ASP A 28 7.41 -5.02 19.74
N LEU A 29 7.05 -6.30 19.92
CA LEU A 29 6.41 -6.82 21.13
C LEU A 29 7.39 -7.63 22.01
N ALA A 30 8.63 -7.82 21.56
CA ALA A 30 9.65 -8.51 22.35
C ALA A 30 10.25 -7.51 23.34
N SER A 31 10.04 -7.75 24.63
CA SER A 31 10.61 -6.95 25.71
C SER A 31 10.98 -7.89 26.85
N PRO A 32 12.15 -8.55 26.77
CA PRO A 32 12.60 -9.50 27.78
C PRO A 32 12.67 -8.89 29.17
N GLU A 33 13.03 -7.61 29.28
CA GLU A 33 13.03 -6.84 30.53
C GLU A 33 11.65 -6.72 31.18
N ASN A 34 10.58 -6.76 30.39
CA ASN A 34 9.19 -6.77 30.85
C ASN A 34 8.58 -8.18 30.84
N GLY A 35 9.40 -9.21 30.67
CA GLY A 35 8.96 -10.60 30.62
C GLY A 35 8.16 -10.94 29.35
N GLN A 36 8.31 -10.21 28.24
CA GLN A 36 7.60 -10.48 26.98
C GLN A 36 8.51 -11.11 25.94
N SER A 37 8.09 -12.25 25.40
CA SER A 37 8.84 -13.02 24.39
C SER A 37 8.71 -12.46 22.97
N GLY A 38 7.64 -11.72 22.67
CA GLY A 38 7.28 -11.27 21.33
C GLY A 38 6.64 -12.34 20.43
N TRP A 39 6.44 -13.57 20.92
CA TRP A 39 5.73 -14.61 20.18
C TRP A 39 4.22 -14.43 20.26
N ILE A 40 3.56 -14.69 19.12
CA ILE A 40 2.10 -14.72 18.99
C ILE A 40 1.68 -16.09 18.46
N PHE A 41 0.70 -16.70 19.11
CA PHE A 41 0.13 -18.01 18.76
C PHE A 41 -1.36 -17.88 18.46
N ILE A 42 -1.81 -18.47 17.37
CA ILE A 42 -3.20 -18.37 16.89
C ILE A 42 -3.73 -19.73 16.42
N GLU A 43 -5.05 -19.84 16.34
CA GLU A 43 -5.71 -20.95 15.66
C GLU A 43 -5.65 -20.76 14.13
N ASP A 44 -5.59 -21.87 13.37
CA ASP A 44 -5.35 -21.86 11.92
C ASP A 44 -6.43 -21.11 11.11
N GLN A 45 -7.64 -20.93 11.67
CA GLN A 45 -8.79 -20.31 10.99
C GLN A 45 -9.05 -18.84 11.36
N GLU A 46 -8.13 -18.17 12.06
CA GLU A 46 -8.29 -16.76 12.41
C GLU A 46 -7.90 -15.83 11.24
N ASP A 47 -8.83 -14.95 10.84
CA ASP A 47 -8.63 -14.00 9.75
C ASP A 47 -7.96 -12.68 10.20
N GLU A 48 -7.56 -11.83 9.24
CA GLU A 48 -6.87 -10.57 9.58
C GLU A 48 -7.73 -9.59 10.40
N GLU A 49 -9.05 -9.60 10.24
CA GLU A 49 -9.94 -8.73 11.02
C GLU A 49 -9.87 -9.13 12.49
N TRP A 50 -9.94 -10.44 12.77
CA TRP A 50 -9.77 -11.01 14.10
C TRP A 50 -8.40 -10.68 14.70
N LEU A 51 -7.33 -10.83 13.91
CA LEU A 51 -5.96 -10.57 14.36
C LEU A 51 -5.67 -9.09 14.66
N SER A 52 -6.53 -8.18 14.18
CA SER A 52 -6.35 -6.74 14.36
C SER A 52 -6.87 -6.20 15.70
N ASP A 53 -7.75 -6.94 16.38
CA ASP A 53 -8.33 -6.54 17.65
C ASP A 53 -7.46 -7.03 18.84
N PRO A 54 -6.87 -6.12 19.64
CA PRO A 54 -6.08 -6.49 20.81
C PRO A 54 -6.85 -7.29 21.85
N ASP A 55 -8.17 -7.11 21.94
CA ASP A 55 -9.01 -7.78 22.94
C ASP A 55 -9.16 -9.28 22.66
N ASN A 56 -8.82 -9.74 21.44
CA ASN A 56 -8.83 -11.16 21.04
C ASN A 56 -7.63 -11.96 21.54
N TYR A 57 -6.66 -11.30 22.18
CA TYR A 57 -5.46 -11.93 22.71
C TYR A 57 -5.43 -11.96 24.23
N ILE A 58 -4.75 -12.96 24.76
CA ILE A 58 -4.42 -13.08 26.18
C ILE A 58 -2.93 -13.34 26.35
N ALA A 59 -2.34 -12.74 27.38
CA ALA A 59 -0.96 -13.00 27.74
C ALA A 59 -0.86 -14.31 28.54
N VAL A 60 -0.02 -15.24 28.10
CA VAL A 60 0.20 -16.52 28.77
C VAL A 60 1.68 -16.90 28.80
N PRO A 61 2.15 -17.66 29.81
CA PRO A 61 3.52 -18.16 29.82
C PRO A 61 3.81 -19.02 28.59
N LEU A 62 4.96 -18.80 27.95
CA LEU A 62 5.37 -19.54 26.76
C LEU A 62 5.50 -21.04 27.04
N SER A 63 5.90 -21.41 28.27
CA SER A 63 5.91 -22.78 28.76
C SER A 63 4.55 -23.48 28.61
N LYS A 64 3.43 -22.76 28.77
CA LYS A 64 2.07 -23.29 28.60
C LYS A 64 1.79 -23.69 27.14
N ILE A 65 2.25 -22.89 26.18
CA ILE A 65 2.10 -23.19 24.76
C ILE A 65 2.99 -24.38 24.38
N ILE A 66 4.24 -24.40 24.84
CA ILE A 66 5.20 -25.49 24.57
C ILE A 66 4.71 -26.82 25.14
N LEU A 67 4.10 -26.81 26.32
CA LEU A 67 3.54 -28.02 26.94
C LEU A 67 2.51 -28.71 26.05
N ASN A 68 1.70 -27.94 25.33
CA ASN A 68 0.66 -28.45 24.44
C ASN A 68 1.13 -28.62 22.99
N ASN A 69 2.25 -27.99 22.61
CA ASN A 69 2.81 -28.01 21.25
C ASN A 69 4.34 -28.22 21.30
N PRO A 70 4.82 -29.41 21.72
CA PRO A 70 6.25 -29.62 21.97
C PRO A 70 7.14 -29.40 20.74
N GLY A 71 6.62 -29.63 19.53
CA GLY A 71 7.32 -29.40 18.27
C GLY A 71 7.72 -27.94 18.02
N ILE A 72 7.02 -26.97 18.61
CA ILE A 72 7.30 -25.53 18.47
C ILE A 72 8.66 -25.16 19.06
N ARG A 73 9.13 -25.88 20.09
CA ARG A 73 10.34 -25.52 20.84
C ARG A 73 11.57 -25.36 19.95
N ALA A 74 11.69 -26.17 18.91
CA ALA A 74 12.83 -26.13 17.97
C ALA A 74 12.87 -24.85 17.12
N TYR A 75 11.79 -24.06 17.09
CA TYR A 75 11.64 -22.89 16.24
C TYR A 75 11.66 -21.57 17.02
N LEU A 76 11.56 -21.60 18.35
CA LEU A 76 11.49 -20.40 19.19
C LEU A 76 12.80 -19.60 19.23
N ASP A 77 13.93 -20.23 18.93
CA ASP A 77 15.22 -19.52 18.79
C ASP A 77 15.39 -18.94 17.37
N LYS A 78 14.53 -19.32 16.40
CA LYS A 78 14.50 -18.74 15.04
C LYS A 78 13.70 -17.43 15.00
N SER A 79 14.05 -16.49 15.88
CA SER A 79 13.44 -15.15 15.93
C SER A 79 13.61 -14.40 14.60
N GLY A 80 12.63 -13.60 14.22
CA GLY A 80 12.58 -12.88 12.94
C GLY A 80 11.15 -12.76 12.41
N ASP A 81 10.98 -12.09 11.26
CA ASP A 81 9.68 -11.94 10.57
C ASP A 81 9.21 -13.25 9.89
N ARG A 82 9.43 -14.39 10.57
CA ARG A 82 9.11 -15.74 10.13
C ARG A 82 7.79 -16.18 10.75
N GLU A 83 7.07 -16.99 9.99
CA GLU A 83 5.81 -17.57 10.40
C GLU A 83 5.87 -19.09 10.24
N PHE A 84 5.21 -19.79 11.13
CA PHE A 84 5.24 -21.24 11.20
C PHE A 84 3.81 -21.76 11.29
N GLN A 85 3.52 -22.85 10.58
CA GLN A 85 2.28 -23.59 10.69
C GLN A 85 2.53 -24.90 11.42
N VAL A 86 1.62 -25.25 12.31
CA VAL A 86 1.66 -26.49 13.09
C VAL A 86 0.55 -27.38 12.55
N ASN A 87 0.90 -28.58 12.09
CA ASN A 87 -0.08 -29.56 11.68
C ASN A 87 -0.84 -30.06 12.93
N PRO A 88 -2.16 -29.87 13.05
CA PRO A 88 -2.90 -30.23 14.26
C PRO A 88 -2.96 -31.75 14.51
N ARG A 89 -2.72 -32.57 13.48
CA ARG A 89 -2.74 -34.04 13.61
C ARG A 89 -1.39 -34.62 14.00
N THR A 90 -0.31 -34.10 13.44
CA THR A 90 1.04 -34.67 13.65
C THR A 90 1.87 -33.88 14.65
N GLY A 91 1.52 -32.62 14.91
CA GLY A 91 2.34 -31.68 15.67
C GLY A 91 3.59 -31.21 14.92
N ASP A 92 3.75 -31.61 13.65
CA ASP A 92 4.87 -31.17 12.83
C ASP A 92 4.74 -29.68 12.55
N VAL A 93 5.84 -28.98 12.74
CA VAL A 93 5.94 -27.56 12.46
C VAL A 93 6.62 -27.40 11.12
N GLN A 94 5.93 -26.72 10.20
CA GLN A 94 6.50 -26.30 8.93
C GLN A 94 6.75 -24.80 9.01
N GLU A 95 7.98 -24.39 8.71
CA GLU A 95 8.25 -22.99 8.42
C GLU A 95 7.43 -22.65 7.19
N LEU A 96 6.42 -21.80 7.37
CA LEU A 96 5.81 -21.19 6.21
C LEU A 96 6.92 -20.30 5.68
N GLU A 97 7.49 -20.69 4.53
CA GLU A 97 8.01 -19.67 3.64
C GLU A 97 6.90 -18.66 3.58
N ARG A 98 7.12 -17.52 4.22
CA ARG A 98 6.19 -16.42 4.14
C ARG A 98 6.18 -16.13 2.65
N LEU A 99 5.21 -16.70 1.92
CA LEU A 99 4.70 -16.15 0.68
C LEU A 99 4.53 -14.69 1.05
N LYS A 100 5.50 -13.86 0.66
CA LYS A 100 5.72 -12.48 1.12
C LYS A 100 4.35 -11.84 1.37
N LYS A 101 3.84 -11.91 2.60
CA LYS A 101 2.46 -11.56 2.96
C LYS A 101 1.38 -12.00 1.93
N PHE A 102 0.60 -13.02 2.26
CA PHE A 102 -0.86 -12.85 2.10
C PHE A 102 -1.29 -11.75 3.08
N SER A 103 -1.16 -10.51 2.65
CA SER A 103 -1.84 -9.37 3.22
C SER A 103 -2.43 -8.65 2.04
N TYR A 104 -3.74 -8.48 2.05
CA TYR A 104 -4.48 -7.73 1.04
C TYR A 104 -3.70 -6.52 0.55
N THR A 105 -2.98 -6.62 -0.56
CA THR A 105 -2.40 -5.49 -1.32
C THR A 105 -1.88 -4.35 -0.44
N ALA A 106 -1.28 -4.68 0.71
CA ALA A 106 -1.00 -3.68 1.73
C ALA A 106 0.31 -3.04 1.34
N ALA A 107 0.24 -1.77 0.93
CA ALA A 107 1.39 -1.00 0.48
C ALA A 107 2.58 -1.18 1.42
N SER A 108 3.77 -1.38 0.84
CA SER A 108 5.02 -1.49 1.60
C SER A 108 5.26 -0.25 2.45
N ARG A 109 4.91 0.93 1.93
CA ARG A 109 5.00 2.23 2.56
C ARG A 109 3.67 2.96 2.39
N PRO A 110 2.66 2.75 3.25
CA PRO A 110 1.35 3.41 3.07
C PRO A 110 1.50 4.93 3.10
N GLY A 111 0.76 5.65 2.25
CA GLY A 111 0.83 7.11 2.10
C GLY A 111 0.50 7.85 3.39
N ARG A 112 -0.49 7.36 4.16
CA ARG A 112 -0.94 7.95 5.45
C ARG A 112 -1.30 9.43 5.34
N LEU A 113 -1.69 9.91 4.16
CA LEU A 113 -2.14 11.28 3.96
C LEU A 113 -3.64 11.37 4.20
N VAL A 114 -4.06 12.43 4.91
CA VAL A 114 -5.47 12.76 5.06
C VAL A 114 -5.89 13.58 3.85
N PHE A 115 -6.77 13.00 3.03
CA PHE A 115 -7.29 13.66 1.84
C PHE A 115 -8.10 14.92 2.19
N ASN A 116 -7.77 16.02 1.51
CA ASN A 116 -8.42 17.31 1.58
C ASN A 116 -8.95 17.66 0.17
N PRO A 117 -10.27 17.66 -0.05
CA PRO A 117 -10.86 17.98 -1.35
C PRO A 117 -10.39 19.32 -1.93
N ILE A 118 -10.13 20.32 -1.09
CA ILE A 118 -9.67 21.65 -1.52
C ILE A 118 -8.28 21.56 -2.18
N ALA A 119 -7.42 20.64 -1.74
CA ALA A 119 -6.12 20.41 -2.38
C ALA A 119 -6.30 19.99 -3.83
N LEU A 120 -7.18 19.01 -4.08
CA LEU A 120 -7.49 18.53 -5.43
C LEU A 120 -8.18 19.60 -6.27
N MET A 121 -9.13 20.36 -5.72
CA MET A 121 -9.85 21.39 -6.48
C MET A 121 -8.90 22.51 -6.98
N ASN A 122 -7.86 22.82 -6.22
CA ASN A 122 -6.83 23.78 -6.65
C ASN A 122 -5.99 23.28 -7.82
N VAL A 123 -5.91 21.97 -8.03
CA VAL A 123 -5.21 21.35 -9.16
C VAL A 123 -6.13 21.26 -10.39
N TYR A 124 -7.41 20.93 -10.16
CA TYR A 124 -8.41 20.76 -11.21
C TYR A 124 -9.52 21.81 -11.08
N PRO A 125 -9.32 23.06 -11.51
CA PRO A 125 -10.28 24.15 -11.27
C PRO A 125 -11.68 23.90 -11.87
N LYS A 126 -11.80 23.02 -12.87
CA LYS A 126 -13.11 22.58 -13.39
C LYS A 126 -13.97 21.87 -12.34
N SER A 127 -13.38 21.34 -11.27
CA SER A 127 -14.15 20.78 -10.16
C SER A 127 -14.96 21.86 -9.43
N TYR A 128 -14.50 23.11 -9.37
CA TYR A 128 -15.30 24.21 -8.81
C TYR A 128 -16.59 24.44 -9.59
N LEU A 129 -16.58 24.25 -10.92
CA LEU A 129 -17.79 24.33 -11.73
C LEU A 129 -18.76 23.20 -11.37
N PHE A 130 -18.27 21.96 -11.21
CA PHE A 130 -19.09 20.84 -10.74
C PHE A 130 -19.73 21.13 -9.37
N PHE A 131 -18.95 21.61 -8.40
CA PHE A 131 -19.49 22.00 -7.09
C PHE A 131 -20.46 23.17 -7.18
N GLY A 132 -20.20 24.15 -8.04
CA GLY A 132 -21.11 25.27 -8.28
C GLY A 132 -22.46 24.81 -8.84
N ILE A 133 -22.45 23.91 -9.83
CA ILE A 133 -23.66 23.30 -10.40
C ILE A 133 -24.40 22.49 -9.33
N TRP A 134 -23.69 21.70 -8.53
CA TRP A 134 -24.29 20.93 -7.45
C TRP A 134 -24.92 21.84 -6.39
N CYS A 135 -24.23 22.89 -5.94
CA CYS A 135 -24.77 23.89 -5.01
C CYS A 135 -26.00 24.61 -5.57
N PHE A 136 -26.04 24.88 -6.87
CA PHE A 136 -27.22 25.46 -7.53
C PHE A 136 -28.42 24.51 -7.44
N PHE A 137 -28.26 23.22 -7.74
CA PHE A 137 -29.35 22.24 -7.59
C PHE A 137 -29.74 22.01 -6.14
N LEU A 138 -28.78 22.01 -5.22
CA LEU A 138 -29.05 21.95 -3.78
C LEU A 138 -29.90 23.15 -3.33
N PHE A 139 -29.55 24.36 -3.77
CA PHE A 139 -30.32 25.56 -3.48
C PHE A 139 -31.74 25.48 -4.08
N ALA A 140 -31.88 25.10 -5.36
CA ALA A 140 -33.18 24.93 -5.99
C ALA A 140 -34.03 23.86 -5.29
N ALA A 141 -33.42 22.79 -4.78
CA ALA A 141 -34.10 21.77 -4.00
C ALA A 141 -34.63 22.31 -2.67
N VAL A 142 -33.85 23.13 -1.95
CA VAL A 142 -34.28 23.81 -0.72
C VAL A 142 -35.46 24.77 -1.00
N MET A 143 -35.47 25.40 -2.18
CA MET A 143 -36.57 26.26 -2.63
C MET A 143 -37.81 25.47 -3.11
N GLY A 144 -37.82 24.14 -3.02
CA GLY A 144 -38.96 23.30 -3.40
C GLY A 144 -39.12 23.09 -4.91
N VAL A 145 -38.10 23.39 -5.71
CA VAL A 145 -38.15 23.21 -7.17
C VAL A 145 -38.01 21.73 -7.51
N TRP A 146 -39.10 21.09 -7.95
CA TRP A 146 -39.04 19.76 -8.54
C TRP A 146 -38.46 19.85 -9.96
N PRO A 147 -37.48 19.02 -10.38
CA PRO A 147 -36.91 17.83 -9.71
C PRO A 147 -35.51 18.03 -9.07
N ALA A 148 -35.18 19.23 -8.59
CA ALA A 148 -33.81 19.57 -8.19
C ALA A 148 -33.20 18.70 -7.08
N TRP A 149 -34.02 18.11 -6.19
CA TRP A 149 -33.54 17.21 -5.13
C TRP A 149 -32.88 15.94 -5.69
N ILE A 150 -33.32 15.43 -6.84
CA ILE A 150 -32.72 14.24 -7.48
C ILE A 150 -31.29 14.56 -7.90
N PHE A 151 -31.09 15.70 -8.57
CA PHE A 151 -29.77 16.15 -9.01
C PHE A 151 -28.85 16.46 -7.83
N SER A 152 -29.39 17.07 -6.77
CA SER A 152 -28.64 17.31 -5.53
C SER A 152 -28.20 15.99 -4.86
N ALA A 153 -29.09 15.01 -4.76
CA ALA A 153 -28.79 13.70 -4.18
C ALA A 153 -27.75 12.94 -5.02
N ALA A 154 -27.92 12.91 -6.34
CA ALA A 154 -26.98 12.27 -7.25
C ALA A 154 -25.59 12.93 -7.20
N GLY A 155 -25.52 14.26 -7.16
CA GLY A 155 -24.26 14.98 -7.02
C GLY A 155 -23.56 14.73 -5.68
N ALA A 156 -24.32 14.67 -4.58
CA ALA A 156 -23.78 14.34 -3.26
C ALA A 156 -23.23 12.91 -3.20
N ALA A 157 -23.96 11.93 -3.76
CA ALA A 157 -23.52 10.54 -3.84
C ALA A 157 -22.24 10.40 -4.70
N GLY A 158 -22.20 11.05 -5.86
CA GLY A 158 -21.02 11.06 -6.73
C GLY A 158 -19.79 11.70 -6.06
N ALA A 159 -19.96 12.86 -5.41
CA ALA A 159 -18.90 13.51 -4.66
C ALA A 159 -18.40 12.63 -3.49
N GLY A 160 -19.32 12.07 -2.72
CA GLY A 160 -19.00 11.16 -1.61
C GLY A 160 -18.22 9.91 -2.06
N PHE A 161 -18.62 9.31 -3.19
CA PHE A 161 -17.91 8.17 -3.78
C PHE A 161 -16.48 8.54 -4.21
N ILE A 162 -16.31 9.65 -4.95
CA ILE A 162 -14.99 10.12 -5.39
C ILE A 162 -14.10 10.43 -4.18
N TRP A 163 -14.62 11.16 -3.18
CA TRP A 163 -13.86 11.50 -1.99
C TRP A 163 -13.48 10.28 -1.16
N ARG A 164 -14.38 9.30 -1.03
CA ARG A 164 -14.06 8.04 -0.37
C ARG A 164 -12.94 7.31 -1.13
N ARG A 165 -13.03 7.19 -2.45
CA ARG A 165 -12.00 6.53 -3.27
C ARG A 165 -10.65 7.21 -3.11
N LEU A 166 -10.60 8.55 -3.20
CA LEU A 166 -9.35 9.31 -3.05
C LEU A 166 -8.83 9.28 -1.61
N HIS A 167 -9.71 9.29 -0.61
CA HIS A 167 -9.30 9.12 0.78
C HIS A 167 -8.62 7.77 0.99
N LEU A 168 -9.22 6.68 0.49
CA LEU A 168 -8.62 5.35 0.57
C LEU A 168 -7.28 5.30 -0.21
N TYR A 169 -7.25 5.88 -1.40
CA TYR A 169 -6.06 5.98 -2.24
C TYR A 169 -4.89 6.60 -1.48
N PHE A 170 -5.07 7.81 -0.93
CA PHE A 170 -3.97 8.53 -0.29
C PHE A 170 -3.64 8.05 1.14
N LYS A 171 -4.60 7.37 1.79
CA LYS A 171 -4.39 6.79 3.12
C LYS A 171 -3.64 5.47 3.04
N TYR A 172 -4.03 4.59 2.11
CA TYR A 172 -3.57 3.20 2.05
C TYR A 172 -2.67 2.88 0.86
N GLY A 173 -2.65 3.72 -0.19
CA GLY A 173 -1.76 3.52 -1.34
C GLY A 173 -0.29 3.62 -0.97
N ASP A 174 0.56 3.12 -1.86
CA ASP A 174 2.00 3.01 -1.64
C ASP A 174 2.69 4.33 -1.94
N ALA A 175 3.54 4.78 -1.02
CA ALA A 175 4.31 5.98 -1.18
C ALA A 175 5.57 5.67 -2.00
N ASN A 176 5.78 6.40 -3.08
CA ASN A 176 6.92 6.20 -3.97
C ASN A 176 7.63 7.55 -4.20
N PRO A 177 8.95 7.54 -4.45
CA PRO A 177 9.66 8.71 -4.95
C PRO A 177 9.24 8.98 -6.40
N GLY A 178 9.08 10.25 -6.75
CA GLY A 178 8.82 10.68 -8.13
C GLY A 178 9.70 11.85 -8.53
N VAL A 179 9.93 12.01 -9.83
CA VAL A 179 10.75 13.09 -10.38
C VAL A 179 10.10 13.72 -11.61
N ILE A 180 10.15 15.04 -11.73
CA ILE A 180 9.72 15.73 -12.95
C ILE A 180 10.78 15.53 -14.03
N ILE A 181 10.38 14.98 -15.18
CA ILE A 181 11.29 14.72 -16.31
C ILE A 181 11.08 15.70 -17.48
N ALA A 182 9.91 16.33 -17.57
CA ALA A 182 9.59 17.35 -18.57
C ALA A 182 8.63 18.40 -17.99
N VAL A 183 8.57 19.60 -18.59
CA VAL A 183 7.72 20.71 -18.12
C VAL A 183 6.73 21.24 -19.16
N ASN A 184 6.75 20.71 -20.39
CA ASN A 184 5.80 21.05 -21.44
C ASN A 184 5.49 19.83 -22.35
N PRO A 185 4.52 18.96 -21.98
CA PRO A 185 3.73 18.99 -20.75
C PRO A 185 4.55 18.61 -19.50
N VAL A 186 4.00 18.86 -18.31
CA VAL A 186 4.68 18.48 -17.06
C VAL A 186 4.55 16.97 -16.88
N LEU A 187 5.65 16.25 -17.08
CA LEU A 187 5.71 14.80 -16.96
C LEU A 187 6.45 14.43 -15.68
N MET A 188 5.83 13.55 -14.89
CA MET A 188 6.40 12.95 -13.70
C MET A 188 6.69 11.48 -13.96
N ALA A 189 7.89 11.02 -13.58
CA ALA A 189 8.26 9.63 -13.58
C ALA A 189 8.29 9.07 -12.16
N VAL A 190 7.78 7.85 -11.98
CA VAL A 190 7.80 7.08 -10.73
C VAL A 190 8.22 5.66 -11.05
N ALA A 191 9.19 5.13 -10.32
CA ALA A 191 9.66 3.75 -10.47
C ALA A 191 9.04 2.85 -9.39
N THR A 192 8.71 1.61 -9.77
CA THR A 192 8.28 0.57 -8.83
C THR A 192 8.54 -0.83 -9.40
N ASP A 193 8.32 -1.86 -8.59
CA ASP A 193 8.24 -3.25 -9.03
C ASP A 193 6.77 -3.70 -8.95
N LEU A 194 6.22 -4.19 -10.07
CA LEU A 194 4.83 -4.66 -10.15
C LEU A 194 4.64 -6.07 -9.57
N GLN A 195 5.63 -6.66 -8.92
CA GLN A 195 5.52 -7.94 -8.22
C GLN A 195 4.32 -7.98 -7.24
N LYS A 196 3.46 -9.00 -7.38
CA LYS A 196 2.43 -9.33 -6.37
C LYS A 196 2.95 -10.25 -5.27
N ARG A 197 3.69 -11.30 -5.66
CA ARG A 197 4.14 -12.38 -4.74
C ARG A 197 5.58 -12.78 -4.98
N SER A 198 5.90 -13.21 -6.20
CA SER A 198 7.21 -13.69 -6.62
C SER A 198 7.60 -13.04 -7.96
N GLY A 199 8.88 -13.10 -8.28
CA GLY A 199 9.46 -12.48 -9.47
C GLY A 199 9.91 -11.02 -9.30
N ARG A 200 10.32 -10.40 -10.40
CA ARG A 200 10.85 -9.05 -10.51
C ARG A 200 10.28 -8.43 -11.78
N TYR A 201 9.48 -7.39 -11.61
CA TYR A 201 8.72 -6.73 -12.68
C TYR A 201 8.93 -5.20 -12.60
N PRO A 202 10.17 -4.72 -12.77
CA PRO A 202 10.51 -3.33 -12.56
C PRO A 202 9.95 -2.49 -13.70
N VAL A 203 9.37 -1.34 -13.38
CA VAL A 203 8.75 -0.43 -14.33
C VAL A 203 8.99 1.02 -13.94
N VAL A 204 8.83 1.92 -14.91
CA VAL A 204 8.60 3.35 -14.68
C VAL A 204 7.27 3.76 -15.26
N ALA A 205 6.40 4.34 -14.44
CA ALA A 205 5.24 5.07 -14.94
C ALA A 205 5.65 6.52 -15.19
N VAL A 206 5.42 6.98 -16.42
CA VAL A 206 5.42 8.41 -16.76
C VAL A 206 3.97 8.85 -16.84
N ARG A 207 3.61 9.91 -16.11
CA ARG A 207 2.26 10.49 -16.09
C ARG A 207 2.32 11.99 -16.31
N GLU A 208 1.35 12.51 -17.06
CA GLU A 208 1.12 13.95 -17.08
C GLU A 208 0.54 14.38 -15.73
N VAL A 209 1.17 15.38 -15.10
CA VAL A 209 0.69 15.90 -13.81
C VAL A 209 0.50 17.40 -13.85
N LYS A 210 -0.46 17.88 -13.06
CA LYS A 210 -0.72 19.30 -12.86
C LYS A 210 -0.16 19.69 -11.50
N ILE A 211 1.00 20.33 -11.51
CA ILE A 211 1.57 20.85 -10.26
C ILE A 211 0.87 22.17 -9.90
N ARG A 212 0.41 22.24 -8.65
CA ARG A 212 -0.24 23.43 -8.09
C ARG A 212 0.73 24.62 -8.14
N LYS A 213 0.36 25.72 -8.80
CA LYS A 213 1.19 26.95 -8.89
C LYS A 213 1.26 27.77 -7.59
N ILE A 214 0.58 27.34 -6.54
CA ILE A 214 0.22 28.20 -5.39
C ILE A 214 1.43 28.65 -4.58
N ASP A 215 2.55 27.94 -4.66
CA ASP A 215 3.74 28.29 -3.88
C ASP A 215 4.81 29.05 -4.69
N LYS A 216 4.47 29.52 -5.90
CA LYS A 216 5.44 30.11 -6.85
C LYS A 216 6.66 29.21 -7.13
N ILE A 217 6.56 27.92 -6.78
CA ILE A 217 7.61 26.94 -7.03
C ILE A 217 7.71 26.78 -8.54
N LYS A 218 8.86 27.14 -9.08
CA LYS A 218 9.17 26.96 -10.50
C LYS A 218 9.38 25.47 -10.73
N VAL A 219 8.47 24.86 -11.50
CA VAL A 219 8.58 23.45 -11.88
C VAL A 219 9.71 23.31 -12.89
N GLU A 220 10.68 22.46 -12.59
CA GLU A 220 11.87 22.23 -13.39
C GLU A 220 12.15 20.72 -13.49
N PRO A 221 12.75 20.24 -14.59
CA PRO A 221 13.24 18.87 -14.66
C PRO A 221 14.22 18.56 -13.52
N GLY A 222 14.14 17.35 -12.96
CA GLY A 222 14.89 16.93 -11.77
C GLY A 222 14.22 17.29 -10.44
N MET A 223 13.10 18.04 -10.45
CA MET A 223 12.35 18.28 -9.23
C MET A 223 11.80 16.97 -8.65
N ARG A 224 12.21 16.65 -7.43
CA ARG A 224 11.73 15.51 -6.66
C ARG A 224 10.31 15.77 -6.15
N LEU A 225 9.50 14.72 -6.06
CA LEU A 225 8.12 14.69 -5.59
C LEU A 225 7.88 13.45 -4.74
N ALA A 226 7.08 13.59 -3.69
CA ALA A 226 6.48 12.44 -3.02
C ALA A 226 5.18 12.09 -3.74
N THR A 227 5.02 10.81 -4.10
CA THR A 227 3.79 10.32 -4.74
C THR A 227 3.15 9.25 -3.88
N VAL A 228 1.86 9.01 -4.13
CA VAL A 228 1.14 7.86 -3.61
C VAL A 228 0.51 7.12 -4.78
N SER A 229 0.58 5.81 -4.77
CA SER A 229 0.19 4.98 -5.90
C SER A 229 -0.77 3.88 -5.50
N LEU A 230 -1.68 3.53 -6.41
CA LEU A 230 -2.43 2.29 -6.33
C LEU A 230 -2.09 1.40 -7.51
N TYR A 231 -2.02 0.10 -7.23
CA TYR A 231 -1.77 -0.92 -8.22
C TYR A 231 -3.10 -1.45 -8.77
N THR A 232 -3.14 -1.70 -10.07
CA THR A 232 -4.33 -2.20 -10.76
C THR A 232 -4.16 -3.67 -11.08
N ASN A 233 -5.17 -4.45 -10.72
CA ASN A 233 -5.25 -5.86 -11.09
C ASN A 233 -5.87 -5.98 -12.49
N GLY A 234 -5.19 -6.64 -13.42
CA GLY A 234 -5.77 -7.03 -14.70
C GLY A 234 -6.14 -8.51 -14.66
N ASP A 235 -5.14 -9.38 -14.71
CA ASP A 235 -5.31 -10.82 -14.52
C ASP A 235 -4.96 -11.22 -13.08
N GLU A 236 -5.89 -11.89 -12.39
CA GLU A 236 -5.68 -12.40 -11.05
C GLU A 236 -4.62 -13.50 -11.00
N ALA A 237 -4.46 -14.27 -12.08
CA ALA A 237 -3.45 -15.33 -12.18
C ALA A 237 -2.04 -14.78 -12.45
N ALA A 238 -1.93 -13.59 -13.02
CA ALA A 238 -0.63 -12.98 -13.30
C ALA A 238 0.13 -12.70 -12.00
N PRO A 239 1.44 -13.04 -11.93
CA PRO A 239 2.27 -12.81 -10.73
C PRO A 239 2.63 -11.33 -10.51
N TYR A 240 2.16 -10.44 -11.38
CA TYR A 240 2.40 -9.01 -11.38
C TYR A 240 1.09 -8.20 -11.48
N TRP A 241 1.15 -6.94 -11.06
CA TRP A 241 0.13 -5.91 -11.28
C TRP A 241 0.22 -5.42 -12.71
N THR A 242 -0.90 -5.20 -13.40
CA THR A 242 -0.86 -4.79 -14.82
C THR A 242 -0.51 -3.33 -15.01
N ASP A 243 -0.77 -2.51 -13.99
CA ASP A 243 -0.44 -1.08 -14.00
C ASP A 243 -0.36 -0.57 -12.56
N PHE A 244 0.17 0.64 -12.40
CA PHE A 244 0.00 1.44 -11.21
C PHE A 244 -0.21 2.90 -11.59
N ASP A 245 -1.06 3.57 -10.82
CA ASP A 245 -1.38 4.98 -11.03
C ASP A 245 -0.68 5.75 -9.90
N PRO A 246 0.33 6.60 -10.17
CA PRO A 246 0.94 7.45 -9.14
C PRO A 246 0.37 8.88 -9.18
N PHE A 247 -0.01 9.40 -8.01
CA PHE A 247 -0.40 10.81 -7.85
C PHE A 247 0.51 11.58 -6.90
N PRO A 248 0.85 12.84 -7.21
CA PRO A 248 1.57 13.71 -6.29
C PRO A 248 0.85 13.85 -4.94
N ALA A 249 1.58 13.77 -3.84
CA ALA A 249 1.06 13.94 -2.48
C ALA A 249 0.32 15.28 -2.28
N GLN A 250 0.71 16.31 -3.03
CA GLN A 250 0.09 17.63 -3.07
C GLN A 250 -1.38 17.59 -3.50
N TYR A 251 -1.84 16.53 -4.19
CA TYR A 251 -3.25 16.37 -4.56
C TYR A 251 -4.10 16.02 -3.33
N ALA A 252 -3.49 15.44 -2.30
CA ALA A 252 -4.18 14.99 -1.10
C ALA A 252 -4.22 16.03 0.01
N THR A 253 -3.18 16.84 0.17
CA THR A 253 -3.08 17.73 1.33
C THR A 253 -2.43 19.06 0.99
N LEU A 254 -2.84 20.09 1.72
CA LEU A 254 -2.22 21.43 1.69
C LEU A 254 -1.14 21.61 2.76
N SER A 255 -0.89 20.57 3.58
CA SER A 255 0.02 20.64 4.71
C SER A 255 1.45 20.32 4.28
N SER A 256 2.29 21.34 4.12
CA SER A 256 3.72 21.17 3.81
C SER A 256 4.45 20.24 4.79
N PRO A 257 4.21 20.31 6.12
CA PRO A 257 4.83 19.36 7.06
C PRO A 257 4.48 17.90 6.80
N LYS A 258 3.24 17.58 6.39
CA LYS A 258 2.85 16.19 6.08
C LYS A 258 3.51 15.68 4.80
N ILE A 259 3.67 16.55 3.81
CA ILE A 259 4.38 16.22 2.57
C ILE A 259 5.87 16.03 2.86
N ALA A 260 6.49 16.91 3.66
CA ALA A 260 7.88 16.78 4.08
C ALA A 260 8.12 15.48 4.86
N ALA A 261 7.25 15.14 5.81
CA ALA A 261 7.32 13.87 6.53
C ALA A 261 7.16 12.64 5.63
N LEU A 262 6.41 12.74 4.52
CA LEU A 262 6.34 11.67 3.52
C LEU A 262 7.64 11.56 2.73
N PHE A 263 8.24 12.70 2.35
CA PHE A 263 9.53 12.77 1.68
C PHE A 263 10.67 12.14 2.51
N GLU A 264 10.69 12.41 3.82
CA GLU A 264 11.71 11.89 4.75
C GLU A 264 11.68 10.36 4.89
N ARG A 265 10.63 9.69 4.41
CA ARG A 265 10.53 8.22 4.40
C ARG A 265 11.26 7.57 3.23
N PHE A 266 11.70 8.34 2.25
CA PHE A 266 12.49 7.84 1.14
C PHE A 266 13.96 7.94 1.50
N SER A 267 14.66 6.80 1.45
CA SER A 267 16.10 6.74 1.61
C SER A 267 16.81 7.36 0.40
N GLN A 268 18.10 7.65 0.51
CA GLN A 268 18.88 8.10 -0.65
C GLN A 268 18.91 7.03 -1.74
N GLN A 269 18.96 5.75 -1.37
CA GLN A 269 18.90 4.64 -2.32
C GLN A 269 17.60 4.65 -3.15
N ASP A 270 16.45 4.95 -2.54
CA ASP A 270 15.18 5.05 -3.27
C ASP A 270 15.22 6.12 -4.38
N TRP A 271 15.96 7.22 -4.14
CA TRP A 271 16.14 8.28 -5.12
C TRP A 271 17.13 7.88 -6.22
N ASP A 272 18.23 7.22 -5.84
CA ASP A 272 19.25 6.75 -6.78
C ASP A 272 18.63 5.69 -7.73
N ASP A 273 17.85 4.76 -7.18
CA ASP A 273 17.11 3.73 -7.95
C ASP A 273 16.13 4.37 -8.95
N LEU A 274 15.42 5.44 -8.53
CA LEU A 274 14.52 6.19 -9.42
C LEU A 274 15.30 6.88 -10.55
N GLU A 275 16.43 7.51 -10.24
CA GLU A 275 17.25 8.22 -11.24
C GLU A 275 17.84 7.23 -12.26
N GLU A 276 18.32 6.06 -11.81
CA GLU A 276 18.79 4.98 -12.68
C GLU A 276 17.66 4.41 -13.56
N ALA A 277 16.49 4.18 -12.97
CA ALA A 277 15.30 3.72 -13.68
C ALA A 277 14.86 4.71 -14.77
N VAL A 278 14.83 6.00 -14.46
CA VAL A 278 14.46 7.07 -15.40
C VAL A 278 15.47 7.20 -16.55
N ALA A 279 16.75 6.94 -16.29
CA ALA A 279 17.79 7.00 -17.32
C ALA A 279 17.62 5.96 -18.44
N GLN A 280 16.89 4.86 -18.17
CA GLN A 280 16.62 3.78 -19.12
C GLN A 280 15.45 4.06 -20.08
N ILE A 281 14.63 5.07 -19.80
CA ILE A 281 13.43 5.38 -20.59
C ILE A 281 13.84 5.96 -21.95
N PRO A 282 13.24 5.50 -23.07
CA PRO A 282 13.48 6.06 -24.40
C PRO A 282 13.19 7.58 -24.44
N LYS A 283 14.02 8.31 -25.19
CA LYS A 283 13.83 9.76 -25.43
C LYS A 283 13.34 9.98 -26.86
N PRO A 284 12.38 10.89 -27.11
CA PRO A 284 11.70 11.75 -26.14
C PRO A 284 10.71 10.99 -25.24
N CYS A 285 10.62 11.36 -23.96
CA CYS A 285 9.72 10.70 -23.02
C CYS A 285 8.26 11.08 -23.28
N THR A 286 7.39 10.08 -23.36
CA THR A 286 5.92 10.25 -23.45
C THR A 286 5.23 9.64 -22.22
N GLU A 287 3.97 9.99 -21.99
CA GLU A 287 3.15 9.34 -20.97
C GLU A 287 3.01 7.84 -21.27
N GLY A 288 3.13 6.99 -20.26
CA GLY A 288 3.09 5.54 -20.45
C GLY A 288 3.68 4.74 -19.28
N LEU A 289 3.71 3.43 -19.43
CA LEU A 289 4.33 2.48 -18.51
C LEU A 289 5.48 1.78 -19.22
N TYR A 290 6.68 1.88 -18.68
CA TYR A 290 7.91 1.43 -19.31
C TYR A 290 8.51 0.25 -18.53
N PRO A 291 8.55 -0.97 -19.08
CA PRO A 291 9.24 -2.07 -18.45
C PRO A 291 10.74 -1.83 -18.46
N LEU A 292 11.41 -2.14 -17.35
CA LEU A 292 12.84 -2.01 -17.19
C LEU A 292 13.51 -3.38 -17.22
N ASP A 293 14.79 -3.41 -17.60
CA ASP A 293 15.65 -4.59 -17.47
C ASP A 293 14.98 -5.87 -18.00
N VAL A 294 14.34 -5.79 -19.18
CA VAL A 294 13.49 -6.87 -19.71
C VAL A 294 14.23 -8.21 -19.78
N GLU A 295 15.52 -8.19 -20.13
CA GLU A 295 16.32 -9.39 -20.33
C GLU A 295 16.75 -10.07 -19.00
N ASN A 296 16.91 -9.31 -17.91
CA ASN A 296 17.30 -9.86 -16.59
C ASN A 296 16.17 -9.83 -15.55
N SER A 297 14.94 -9.54 -15.97
CA SER A 297 13.74 -9.59 -15.14
C SER A 297 12.80 -10.69 -15.61
N ASP A 298 11.71 -10.89 -14.89
CA ASP A 298 10.67 -11.84 -15.30
C ASP A 298 9.79 -11.26 -16.43
N TRP A 299 10.06 -10.03 -16.88
CA TRP A 299 9.43 -9.48 -18.09
C TRP A 299 9.77 -10.25 -19.36
N LYS A 300 10.91 -10.95 -19.40
CA LYS A 300 11.31 -11.78 -20.55
C LYS A 300 10.24 -12.80 -20.95
N ASP A 301 9.45 -13.29 -19.99
CA ASP A 301 8.39 -14.28 -20.21
C ASP A 301 7.11 -13.64 -20.77
N TYR A 302 7.04 -12.30 -20.78
CA TYR A 302 5.89 -11.50 -21.20
C TYR A 302 6.26 -10.45 -22.26
N LYS A 303 7.38 -10.63 -22.98
CA LYS A 303 7.90 -9.65 -23.95
C LYS A 303 6.88 -9.27 -25.02
N ASP A 304 6.13 -10.25 -25.52
CA ASP A 304 5.10 -10.05 -26.55
C ASP A 304 3.98 -9.10 -26.10
N PHE A 305 3.63 -9.11 -24.80
CA PHE A 305 2.61 -8.23 -24.25
C PHE A 305 3.06 -6.76 -24.29
N TRP A 306 4.32 -6.49 -23.94
CA TRP A 306 4.88 -5.13 -23.92
C TRP A 306 5.21 -4.60 -25.32
N ASP A 307 5.64 -5.49 -26.21
CA ASP A 307 5.85 -5.14 -27.62
C ASP A 307 4.54 -4.74 -28.31
N GLN A 308 3.39 -5.25 -27.85
CA GLN A 308 2.08 -4.81 -28.31
C GLN A 308 1.69 -3.46 -27.68
N GLN A 309 1.83 -3.31 -26.37
CA GLN A 309 1.42 -2.10 -25.67
C GLN A 309 2.21 -0.86 -26.13
N SER A 310 3.51 -1.02 -26.42
CA SER A 310 4.38 0.05 -26.95
C SER A 310 4.05 0.48 -28.38
N ARG A 311 3.31 -0.32 -29.15
CA ARG A 311 2.84 0.05 -30.51
C ARG A 311 1.54 0.85 -30.48
N GLU A 312 0.79 0.76 -29.38
CA GLU A 312 -0.51 1.43 -29.23
C GLU A 312 -0.40 2.82 -28.57
N SER A 313 0.74 3.10 -27.92
CA SER A 313 1.10 4.40 -27.32
C SER A 313 1.81 5.32 -28.29
#